data_AF-A0A8T4YXH1-F1
#
_entry.id   AF-A0A8T4YXH1-F1
#
_cell.length_a   1.000
_cell.length_b   1.000
_cell.length_c   1.000
_cell.angle_alpha   90.00
_cell.angle_beta   90.00
_cell.angle_gamma   90.00
#
_symmetry.space_group_name_H-M   'P 1'
#
loop_
_entity.id
_entity.type
_entity.pdbx_description
1 polymer ?
#
loop_
_entity_poly.entity_id
_entity_poly.type
_entity_poly.pdbx_seq_one_letter_code
_entity_poly.pdbx_strand_id
1 'polypeptide(L)'
;MVEYVVEIRDKGEVTIPKELRKRYALEPKKSVRLIPRVEGILIKPRPEDPLAELRGLARRVWPSDQSSVGIVKEIRRRADFEAKGKL
;
A
#
# COMPACT_ATOMS: atom_id res chain seq x y z
N MET A 1 -10.59 20.03 11.36
CA MET A 1 -10.53 19.52 9.97
C MET A 1 -9.98 20.66 9.12
N VAL A 2 -8.91 20.46 8.37
CA VAL A 2 -8.33 21.52 7.55
C VAL A 2 -8.86 21.34 6.13
N GLU A 3 -9.62 22.33 5.66
CA GLU A 3 -10.15 22.39 4.31
C GLU A 3 -9.23 23.25 3.44
N TYR A 4 -9.00 22.84 2.20
CA TYR A 4 -8.22 23.59 1.22
C TYR A 4 -9.13 23.90 0.04
N VAL A 5 -9.50 25.18 -0.09
CA VAL A 5 -10.25 25.67 -1.25
C VAL A 5 -9.25 26.13 -2.30
N VAL A 6 -9.35 25.58 -3.50
CA VAL A 6 -8.46 25.87 -4.62
C VAL A 6 -9.29 25.99 -5.90
N GLU A 7 -8.89 26.92 -6.77
CA GLU A 7 -9.54 27.11 -8.06
C GLU A 7 -9.04 26.11 -9.09
N ILE A 8 -9.94 25.71 -9.98
CA ILE A 8 -9.62 24.88 -11.15
C ILE A 8 -9.21 25.83 -12.28
N ARG A 9 -8.03 25.62 -12.86
CA ARG A 9 -7.55 26.39 -14.02
C ARG A 9 -8.12 25.86 -15.34
N ASP A 10 -7.84 26.55 -16.44
CA ASP A 10 -8.41 26.36 -17.78
C ASP A 10 -8.45 24.90 -18.30
N LYS A 11 -7.55 24.02 -17.82
CA LYS A 11 -7.45 22.61 -18.26
C LYS A 11 -7.83 21.58 -17.19
N GLY A 12 -8.55 21.98 -16.13
CA GLY A 12 -8.83 21.08 -15.01
C GLY A 12 -7.65 20.91 -14.05
N GLU A 13 -6.65 21.80 -14.13
CA GLU A 13 -5.47 21.74 -13.27
C GLU A 13 -5.80 22.29 -11.88
N VAL A 14 -5.48 21.50 -10.85
CA VAL A 14 -5.62 21.89 -9.45
C VAL A 14 -4.24 22.00 -8.83
N THR A 15 -3.95 23.16 -8.23
CA THR A 15 -2.67 23.38 -7.55
C THR A 15 -2.73 22.75 -6.17
N ILE A 16 -1.93 21.69 -5.94
CA ILE A 16 -1.85 21.04 -4.62
C ILE A 16 -0.92 21.86 -3.70
N PRO A 17 -1.40 22.36 -2.55
CA PRO A 17 -0.60 23.07 -1.56
C PRO A 17 0.67 22.30 -1.16
N LYS A 18 1.74 23.06 -0.86
CA LYS A 18 3.08 22.49 -0.59
C LYS A 18 3.07 21.53 0.60
N GLU A 19 2.24 21.82 1.59
CA GLU A 19 2.05 21.05 2.82
C GLU A 19 1.49 19.66 2.49
N LEU A 20 0.44 19.60 1.65
CA LEU A 20 -0.14 18.34 1.19
C LEU A 20 0.85 17.56 0.31
N ARG A 21 1.58 18.24 -0.58
CA ARG A 21 2.59 17.58 -1.43
C ARG A 21 3.66 16.89 -0.61
N LYS A 22 4.19 17.55 0.43
CA LYS A 22 5.19 16.96 1.33
C LYS A 22 4.61 15.79 2.13
N ARG A 23 3.41 15.95 2.69
CA ARG A 23 2.78 14.93 3.54
C ARG A 23 2.50 13.63 2.78
N TYR A 24 2.13 13.73 1.50
CA TYR A 24 1.76 12.58 0.68
C TYR A 24 2.80 12.22 -0.39
N ALA A 25 4.04 12.75 -0.28
CA ALA A 25 5.14 12.50 -1.21
C ALA A 25 4.77 12.72 -2.70
N LEU A 26 3.96 13.75 -2.97
CA LEU A 26 3.58 14.15 -4.33
C LEU A 26 4.67 15.04 -4.92
N GLU A 27 5.72 14.39 -5.40
CA GLU A 27 6.87 15.05 -6.01
C GLU A 27 6.60 15.40 -7.48
N PRO A 28 7.25 16.45 -8.02
CA PRO A 28 7.22 16.75 -9.44
C PRO A 28 7.62 15.52 -10.27
N LYS A 29 6.98 15.33 -11.43
CA LYS A 29 7.20 14.21 -12.35
C LYS A 29 6.76 12.83 -11.85
N LYS A 30 6.27 12.69 -10.61
CA LYS A 30 5.59 11.47 -10.18
C LYS A 30 4.16 11.44 -10.69
N SER A 31 3.72 10.25 -11.11
CA SER A 31 2.36 10.05 -11.55
C SER A 31 1.44 9.78 -10.36
N VAL A 32 0.18 10.19 -10.49
CA VAL A 32 -0.88 9.94 -9.52
C VAL A 32 -1.99 9.13 -10.17
N ARG A 33 -2.72 8.38 -9.35
CA ARG A 33 -3.96 7.71 -9.72
C ARG A 33 -5.14 8.59 -9.33
N LEU A 34 -6.05 8.79 -10.27
CA LEU A 34 -7.34 9.42 -10.05
C LEU A 34 -8.38 8.30 -10.00
N ILE A 35 -9.05 8.16 -8.85
CA ILE A 35 -10.05 7.11 -8.64
C ILE A 35 -11.40 7.78 -8.39
N PRO A 36 -12.38 7.63 -9.29
CA PRO A 36 -13.73 8.13 -9.08
C PRO A 36 -14.38 7.47 -7.85
N ARG A 37 -15.03 8.27 -7.03
CA ARG A 37 -15.82 7.87 -5.85
C ARG A 37 -17.15 8.64 -5.85
N VAL A 38 -18.08 8.22 -5.00
CA VAL A 38 -19.40 8.88 -4.90
C VAL A 38 -19.25 10.30 -4.36
N GLU A 39 -18.31 10.50 -3.45
CA GLU A 39 -17.98 11.78 -2.82
C GLU A 39 -17.04 12.68 -3.65
N GLY A 40 -16.52 12.19 -4.78
CA GLY A 40 -15.61 12.96 -5.64
C GLY A 40 -14.44 12.16 -6.19
N ILE A 41 -13.29 12.82 -6.39
CA ILE A 41 -12.09 12.20 -6.98
C ILE A 41 -11.05 11.95 -5.90
N LEU A 42 -10.68 10.68 -5.70
CA LEU A 42 -9.60 10.29 -4.82
C LEU A 42 -8.27 10.32 -5.58
N ILE A 43 -7.36 11.19 -5.15
CA ILE A 43 -6.00 11.29 -5.69
C ILE A 43 -5.05 10.48 -4.83
N LYS A 44 -4.35 9.50 -5.41
CA LYS A 44 -3.34 8.69 -4.72
C LYS A 44 -2.01 8.70 -5.47
N PRO A 45 -0.85 8.72 -4.78
CA PRO A 45 0.43 8.45 -5.41
C PRO A 45 0.41 7.12 -6.18
N ARG A 46 1.05 7.08 -7.36
CA ARG A 46 1.34 5.83 -8.05
C ARG A 46 2.72 5.34 -7.57
N PRO A 47 2.83 4.11 -7.02
CA PRO A 47 4.12 3.52 -6.72
C PRO A 47 4.92 3.37 -8.02
N GLU A 48 6.19 3.78 -8.02
CA GLU A 48 7.10 3.57 -9.14
C GLU A 48 7.44 2.09 -9.31
N ASP A 49 7.60 1.37 -8.20
CA ASP A 49 7.76 -0.09 -8.16
C ASP A 49 6.66 -0.73 -7.27
N PRO A 50 5.59 -1.29 -7.86
CA PRO A 50 4.57 -2.04 -7.13
C PRO A 50 5.15 -3.20 -6.30
N LEU A 51 6.24 -3.84 -6.75
CA LEU A 51 6.89 -4.94 -6.04
C LEU A 51 7.67 -4.46 -4.82
N ALA A 52 8.20 -3.24 -4.83
CA ALA A 52 8.81 -2.63 -3.65
C ALA A 52 7.77 -2.40 -2.55
N GLU A 53 6.58 -1.92 -2.92
CA GLU A 53 5.47 -1.72 -1.97
C GLU A 53 5.03 -3.06 -1.36
N LEU A 54 4.89 -4.09 -2.20
CA LEU A 54 4.54 -5.46 -1.79
C LEU A 54 5.60 -6.07 -0.86
N ARG A 55 6.89 -5.89 -1.17
CA ARG A 55 8.01 -6.30 -0.29
C ARG A 55 7.96 -5.58 1.06
N GLY A 56 7.63 -4.30 1.09
CA GLY A 56 7.51 -3.53 2.33
C GLY A 56 6.33 -3.96 3.21
N LEU A 57 5.23 -4.39 2.60
CA LEU A 57 4.10 -5.00 3.30
C LEU A 57 4.45 -6.40 3.80
N ALA A 58 5.06 -7.23 2.95
CA ALA A 58 5.52 -8.57 3.32
C ALA A 58 6.47 -8.51 4.51
N ARG A 59 7.43 -7.57 4.55
CA ARG A 59 8.37 -7.42 5.66
C ARG A 59 7.73 -7.04 7.00
N ARG A 60 6.53 -6.44 6.98
CA ARG A 60 5.76 -6.13 8.21
C ARG A 60 4.97 -7.32 8.74
N VAL A 61 4.61 -8.26 7.87
CA VAL A 61 3.80 -9.44 8.23
C VAL A 61 4.68 -10.68 8.42
N TRP A 62 5.81 -10.74 7.72
CA TRP A 62 6.73 -11.86 7.74
C TRP A 62 7.67 -11.76 8.95
N PRO A 63 7.77 -12.80 9.79
CA PRO A 63 8.70 -12.81 10.91
C PRO A 63 10.14 -12.69 10.40
N SER A 64 10.87 -11.67 10.86
CA SER A 64 12.25 -11.40 10.42
C SER A 64 13.25 -12.48 10.87
N ASP A 65 12.86 -13.31 11.82
CA ASP A 65 13.62 -14.37 12.47
C ASP A 65 13.30 -15.78 11.94
N GLN A 66 12.33 -15.92 11.01
CA GLN A 66 11.93 -17.22 10.48
C GLN A 66 12.11 -17.33 8.96
N SER A 67 12.78 -18.41 8.55
CA SER A 67 12.88 -18.78 7.13
C SER A 67 11.56 -19.38 6.64
N SER A 68 11.22 -19.13 5.37
CA SER A 68 10.04 -19.73 4.73
C SER A 68 10.06 -21.26 4.77
N VAL A 69 11.26 -21.86 4.71
CA VAL A 69 11.43 -23.31 4.84
C VAL A 69 11.05 -23.79 6.25
N GLY A 70 11.45 -23.04 7.30
CA GLY A 70 11.09 -23.36 8.68
C GLY A 70 9.58 -23.33 8.91
N ILE A 71 8.91 -22.29 8.42
CA ILE A 71 7.45 -22.15 8.54
C ILE A 71 6.73 -23.30 7.82
N VAL A 72 7.11 -23.61 6.57
CA VAL A 72 6.51 -24.72 5.81
C VAL A 72 6.72 -26.06 6.50
N LYS A 73 7.91 -26.29 7.08
CA LYS A 73 8.22 -27.52 7.82
C LYS A 73 7.34 -27.67 9.07
N GLU A 74 7.12 -26.59 9.80
CA GLU A 74 6.26 -26.57 10.99
C GLU A 74 4.79 -26.80 10.64
N ILE A 75 4.30 -26.15 9.57
CA ILE A 75 2.92 -26.36 9.08
C ILE A 75 2.71 -27.83 8.70
N ARG A 76 3.64 -28.44 7.95
CA ARG A 76 3.57 -29.86 7.57
C ARG A 76 3.57 -30.77 8.80
N ARG A 77 4.46 -30.52 9.75
CA ARG A 77 4.54 -31.30 11.00
C ARG A 77 3.23 -31.27 11.78
N ARG A 78 2.57 -30.10 11.89
CA ARG A 78 1.27 -29.96 12.56
C ARG A 78 0.17 -30.74 11.84
N ALA A 79 0.10 -30.63 10.51
CA ALA A 79 -0.87 -31.38 9.71
C ALA A 79 -0.70 -32.89 9.86
N ASP A 80 0.53 -33.40 9.88
CA ASP A 80 0.82 -34.82 10.10
C ASP A 80 0.41 -35.29 11.50
N PHE A 81 0.53 -34.42 12.51
CA PHE A 81 0.15 -34.73 13.89
C PHE A 81 -1.38 -34.77 14.06
N GLU A 82 -2.10 -33.82 13.46
CA GLU A 82 -3.56 -33.79 13.45
C GLU A 82 -4.16 -34.99 12.69
N ALA A 83 -3.52 -35.41 11.58
CA ALA A 83 -3.94 -36.58 10.83
C ALA A 83 -3.77 -37.87 11.65
N LYS A 84 -2.72 -37.97 12.49
CA LYS A 84 -2.48 -39.12 13.37
C LYS A 84 -3.33 -39.13 14.63
N GLY A 85 -3.76 -37.97 15.14
CA GLY A 85 -4.63 -37.87 16.33
C GLY A 85 -6.12 -38.12 16.05
N LYS A 86 -6.52 -38.28 14.78
CA LYS A 86 -7.88 -38.62 14.35
C LYS A 86 -8.06 -40.11 14.00
N LEU A 87 -7.02 -40.93 14.17
CA LEU A 87 -7.02 -42.40 14.02
C LEU A 87 -7.06 -43.04 15.40
#